data_AF-A0AAD3Z9K7-F1
#
_entry.id   AF-A0AAD3Z9K7-F1
#
_cell.length_a   1.000
_cell.length_b   1.000
_cell.length_c   1.000
_cell.angle_alpha   90.00
_cell.angle_beta   90.00
_cell.angle_gamma   90.00
#
_symmetry.space_group_name_H-M   'P 1'
#
loop_
_entity.id
_entity.type
_entity.pdbx_description
1 polymer ?
#
loop_
_entity_poly.entity_id
_entity_poly.type
_entity_poly.pdbx_seq_one_letter_code
_entity_poly.pdbx_strand_id
1 'polypeptide(L)'
;VMRSGQMAFARIVSSFGTTVYAAHQVALNVEGLSFTPGQAFQIATTSLVGQSLGAKRPKRAMRTGWEALKIGAAVAVLVGLVYFFFGKYVAYLYTDDRTVTELAAGALRIIAVAQPFMIGNFILSGGLRGAGDTKWTLYITAAGIWGVRVVLAYILAIKMGMGLPGAWIGMAMDMSTRAILAALRFRAGHWAKIEV
;
A
#
# COMPACT_ATOMS: atom_id res chain seq x y z
N VAL A 1 -15.21 2.40 -3.57
CA VAL A 1 -14.21 1.50 -4.19
C VAL A 1 -13.31 0.83 -3.15
N MET A 2 -12.54 1.58 -2.34
CA MET A 2 -11.62 0.97 -1.37
C MET A 2 -12.33 0.16 -0.28
N ARG A 3 -13.36 0.72 0.35
CA ARG A 3 -14.14 0.03 1.39
C ARG A 3 -14.86 -1.23 0.88
N SER A 4 -15.38 -1.19 -0.35
CA SER A 4 -16.05 -2.35 -0.95
C SER A 4 -15.07 -3.48 -1.28
N GLY A 5 -13.86 -3.15 -1.75
CA GLY A 5 -12.79 -4.14 -1.95
C GLY A 5 -12.30 -4.78 -0.65
N GLN A 6 -12.20 -3.98 0.43
CA GLN A 6 -11.87 -4.49 1.77
C GLN A 6 -12.94 -5.47 2.29
N MET A 7 -14.23 -5.18 2.08
CA MET A 7 -15.31 -6.10 2.47
C MET A 7 -15.26 -7.43 1.71
N ALA A 8 -14.99 -7.40 0.41
CA ALA A 8 -14.83 -8.62 -0.38
C ALA A 8 -13.64 -9.47 0.09
N PHE A 9 -12.50 -8.81 0.38
CA PHE A 9 -11.31 -9.47 0.91
C PHE A 9 -11.57 -10.07 2.31
N ALA A 10 -12.21 -9.32 3.20
CA ALA A 10 -12.57 -9.78 4.53
C ALA A 10 -13.50 -11.01 4.48
N ARG A 11 -14.45 -11.06 3.54
CA ARG A 11 -15.30 -12.25 3.33
C ARG A 11 -14.48 -13.48 2.95
N ILE A 12 -13.54 -13.35 2.01
CA ILE A 12 -12.64 -14.44 1.61
C ILE A 12 -11.83 -14.93 2.81
N VAL A 13 -11.33 -14.02 3.64
CA VAL A 13 -10.55 -14.43 4.82
C VAL A 13 -11.43 -15.10 5.89
N SER A 14 -12.65 -14.59 6.09
CA SER A 14 -13.58 -15.13 7.09
C SER A 14 -14.02 -16.57 6.79
N SER A 15 -13.97 -17.03 5.54
CA SER A 15 -14.30 -18.42 5.20
C SER A 15 -13.25 -19.44 5.65
N PHE A 16 -12.05 -19.01 6.07
CA PHE A 16 -10.98 -19.90 6.54
C PHE A 16 -11.01 -20.15 8.06
N GLY A 17 -12.06 -19.70 8.76
CA GLY A 17 -12.24 -19.91 10.19
C GLY A 17 -11.87 -18.70 11.05
N THR A 18 -12.32 -18.74 12.31
CA THR A 18 -12.22 -17.63 13.26
C THR A 18 -10.79 -17.29 13.63
N THR A 19 -9.92 -18.28 13.83
CA THR A 19 -8.49 -18.08 14.14
C THR A 19 -7.74 -17.36 13.01
N VAL A 20 -8.00 -17.76 11.75
CA VAL A 20 -7.39 -17.15 10.57
C VAL A 20 -7.86 -15.71 10.39
N TYR A 21 -9.14 -15.46 10.62
CA TYR A 21 -9.70 -14.11 10.59
C TYR A 21 -9.12 -13.22 11.70
N ALA A 22 -8.97 -13.75 12.92
CA ALA A 22 -8.32 -13.03 14.02
C ALA A 22 -6.86 -12.65 13.66
N ALA A 23 -6.10 -13.59 13.09
CA ALA A 23 -4.73 -13.34 12.66
C ALA A 23 -4.65 -12.26 11.58
N HIS A 24 -5.61 -12.26 10.65
CA HIS A 24 -5.74 -11.22 9.64
C HIS A 24 -6.01 -9.84 10.26
N GLN A 25 -6.91 -9.75 11.24
CA GLN A 25 -7.20 -8.48 11.93
C GLN A 25 -5.98 -7.97 12.71
N VAL A 26 -5.26 -8.84 13.41
CA VAL A 26 -4.00 -8.47 14.08
C VAL A 26 -2.99 -7.94 13.06
N ALA A 27 -2.78 -8.66 11.96
CA ALA A 27 -1.85 -8.21 10.92
C ALA A 27 -2.26 -6.89 10.26
N LEU A 28 -3.57 -6.64 10.03
CA LEU A 28 -4.06 -5.35 9.54
C LEU A 28 -3.83 -4.21 10.54
N ASN A 29 -4.03 -4.46 11.84
CA ASN A 29 -3.79 -3.45 12.86
C ASN A 29 -2.31 -3.07 12.93
N VAL A 30 -1.42 -4.08 12.91
CA VAL A 30 0.01 -3.85 12.86
C VAL A 30 0.38 -3.09 11.58
N GLU A 31 -0.08 -3.54 10.42
CA GLU A 31 0.16 -2.88 9.13
C GLU A 31 -0.33 -1.42 9.12
N GLY A 32 -1.45 -1.14 9.78
CA GLY A 32 -2.02 0.19 9.91
C GLY A 32 -1.05 1.21 10.52
N LEU A 33 -0.12 0.77 11.37
CA LEU A 33 0.93 1.62 11.94
C LEU A 33 1.89 2.15 10.85
N SER A 34 2.10 1.39 9.77
CA SER A 34 2.88 1.85 8.61
C SER A 34 2.17 2.87 7.74
N PHE A 35 0.86 3.01 7.87
CA PHE A 35 0.11 3.92 7.00
C PHE A 35 0.43 5.37 7.36
N THR A 36 0.67 5.67 8.64
CA THR A 36 0.97 7.01 9.13
C THR A 36 2.17 7.66 8.43
N PRO A 37 3.38 7.05 8.36
CA PRO A 37 4.48 7.64 7.63
C PRO A 37 4.18 7.80 6.13
N GLY A 38 3.53 6.81 5.51
CA GLY A 38 3.11 6.89 4.10
C GLY A 38 2.17 8.07 3.84
N GLN A 39 1.19 8.28 4.72
CA GLN A 39 0.24 9.40 4.66
C GLN A 39 0.92 10.75 4.92
N ALA A 40 1.89 10.81 5.83
CA ALA A 40 2.67 12.03 6.07
C ALA A 40 3.43 12.46 4.81
N PHE A 41 4.14 11.53 4.17
CA PHE A 41 4.82 11.81 2.90
C PHE A 41 3.84 12.13 1.77
N GLN A 42 2.68 11.47 1.72
CA GLN A 42 1.63 11.78 0.77
C GLN A 42 1.18 13.23 0.89
N ILE A 43 0.88 13.69 2.10
CA ILE A 43 0.44 15.08 2.37
C ILE A 43 1.55 16.05 1.96
N ALA A 44 2.78 15.83 2.41
CA ALA A 44 3.93 16.67 2.06
C ALA A 44 4.15 16.76 0.54
N THR A 45 4.09 15.63 -0.16
CA THR A 45 4.29 15.60 -1.63
C THR A 45 3.15 16.30 -2.35
N THR A 46 1.91 16.11 -1.90
CA THR A 46 0.73 16.82 -2.45
C THR A 46 0.93 18.33 -2.38
N SER A 47 1.30 18.84 -1.21
CA SER A 47 1.52 20.28 -1.00
C SER A 47 2.69 20.83 -1.80
N LEU A 48 3.86 20.19 -1.75
CA LEU A 48 5.06 20.70 -2.42
C LEU A 48 4.99 20.64 -3.95
N VAL A 49 4.35 19.59 -4.50
CA VAL A 49 4.10 19.48 -5.94
C VAL A 49 3.10 20.54 -6.39
N GLY A 50 1.98 20.69 -5.68
CA GLY A 50 0.98 21.71 -5.98
C GLY A 50 1.55 23.14 -5.92
N GLN A 51 2.31 23.46 -4.87
CA GLN A 51 3.00 24.75 -4.76
C GLN A 51 4.01 24.98 -5.90
N SER A 52 4.77 23.94 -6.28
CA SER A 52 5.76 24.06 -7.36
C SER A 52 5.09 24.28 -8.72
N LEU A 53 3.94 23.66 -8.97
CA LEU A 53 3.16 23.88 -10.19
C LEU A 53 2.48 25.25 -10.20
N GLY A 54 1.88 25.68 -9.08
CA GLY A 54 1.33 27.04 -8.94
C GLY A 54 2.38 28.13 -9.15
N ALA A 55 3.63 27.88 -8.76
CA ALA A 55 4.77 28.75 -9.03
C ALA A 55 5.35 28.63 -10.46
N LYS A 56 4.67 27.92 -11.38
CA LYS A 56 5.10 27.64 -12.76
C LYS A 56 6.47 26.96 -12.86
N ARG A 57 6.82 26.09 -11.89
CA ARG A 57 8.10 25.36 -11.80
C ARG A 57 7.89 23.83 -11.92
N PRO A 58 7.47 23.31 -13.10
CA PRO A 58 7.15 21.89 -13.28
C PRO A 58 8.37 20.96 -13.09
N LYS A 59 9.58 21.41 -13.48
CA LYS A 59 10.82 20.64 -13.23
C LYS A 59 11.07 20.45 -11.73
N ARG A 60 10.79 21.48 -10.92
CA ARG A 60 10.91 21.40 -9.46
C ARG A 60 9.86 20.46 -8.89
N ALA A 61 8.62 20.54 -9.36
CA ALA A 61 7.54 19.64 -8.95
C ALA A 61 7.92 18.16 -9.16
N MET A 62 8.45 17.83 -10.33
CA MET A 62 8.89 16.47 -10.65
C MET A 62 10.06 16.02 -9.78
N ARG A 63 11.08 16.89 -9.60
CA ARG A 63 12.22 16.59 -8.71
C ARG A 63 11.76 16.32 -7.28
N THR A 64 10.87 17.15 -6.74
CA THR A 64 10.34 16.97 -5.39
C THR A 64 9.68 15.61 -5.20
N GLY A 65 8.85 15.17 -6.15
CA GLY A 65 8.19 13.86 -6.06
C GLY A 65 9.19 12.69 -6.06
N TRP A 66 10.23 12.75 -6.88
CA TRP A 66 11.27 11.72 -6.91
C TRP A 66 12.18 11.73 -5.67
N GLU A 67 12.53 12.91 -5.16
CA GLU A 67 13.30 13.02 -3.90
C GLU A 67 12.48 12.53 -2.70
N ALA A 68 11.19 12.89 -2.64
CA ALA A 68 10.28 12.35 -1.64
C ALA A 68 10.20 10.82 -1.74
N LEU A 69 10.12 10.26 -2.95
CA LEU A 69 10.10 8.81 -3.16
C LEU A 69 11.38 8.14 -2.64
N LYS A 70 12.57 8.70 -2.91
CA LYS A 70 13.84 8.15 -2.41
C LYS A 70 13.88 8.11 -0.87
N ILE A 71 13.52 9.23 -0.23
CA ILE A 71 13.50 9.33 1.24
C ILE A 71 12.44 8.39 1.82
N GLY A 72 11.23 8.41 1.25
CA GLY A 72 10.13 7.56 1.67
C GLY A 72 10.42 6.08 1.49
N ALA A 73 11.12 5.68 0.42
CA ALA A 73 11.55 4.30 0.21
C ALA A 73 12.55 3.84 1.29
N ALA A 74 13.48 4.70 1.71
CA ALA A 74 14.38 4.39 2.81
C ALA A 74 13.62 4.15 4.13
N VAL A 75 12.64 5.01 4.45
CA VAL A 75 11.74 4.83 5.60
C VAL A 75 10.94 3.54 5.47
N ALA A 76 10.42 3.25 4.27
CA ALA A 76 9.64 2.05 4.01
C ALA A 76 10.46 0.76 4.19
N VAL A 77 11.73 0.77 3.78
CA VAL A 77 12.65 -0.35 4.00
C VAL A 77 12.89 -0.55 5.49
N LEU A 78 13.10 0.52 6.27
CA LEU A 78 13.24 0.40 7.73
C LEU A 78 11.99 -0.22 8.37
N VAL A 79 10.81 0.24 7.99
CA VAL A 79 9.54 -0.32 8.46
C VAL A 79 9.38 -1.79 8.03
N GLY A 80 9.73 -2.11 6.79
CA GLY A 80 9.73 -3.49 6.29
C GLY A 80 10.68 -4.40 7.08
N LEU A 81 11.88 -3.95 7.41
CA LEU A 81 12.82 -4.69 8.24
C LEU A 81 12.26 -4.94 9.65
N VAL A 82 11.60 -3.93 10.25
CA VAL A 82 10.92 -4.10 11.54
C VAL A 82 9.85 -5.19 11.45
N TYR A 83 9.02 -5.20 10.41
CA TYR A 83 8.00 -6.25 10.25
C TYR A 83 8.59 -7.62 9.96
N PHE A 84 9.67 -7.69 9.17
CA PHE A 84 10.28 -8.96 8.81
C PHE A 84 10.91 -9.66 10.02
N PHE A 85 11.68 -8.92 10.82
CA PHE A 85 12.40 -9.47 11.98
C PHE A 85 11.57 -9.46 13.26
N PHE A 86 10.78 -8.40 13.50
CA PHE A 86 10.07 -8.20 14.75
C PHE A 86 8.55 -8.34 14.65
N GLY A 87 7.99 -8.62 13.47
CA GLY A 87 6.53 -8.70 13.26
C GLY A 87 5.81 -9.67 14.21
N LYS A 88 6.47 -10.77 14.62
CA LYS A 88 5.93 -11.70 15.63
C LYS A 88 5.78 -11.03 17.00
N TYR A 89 6.77 -10.27 17.45
CA TYR A 89 6.72 -9.58 18.74
C TYR A 89 5.68 -8.46 18.74
N VAL A 90 5.56 -7.74 17.62
CA VAL A 90 4.52 -6.73 17.46
C VAL A 90 3.12 -7.36 17.48
N ALA A 91 2.94 -8.52 16.83
CA ALA A 91 1.67 -9.27 16.87
C ALA A 91 1.31 -9.76 18.28
N TYR A 92 2.31 -10.10 19.11
CA TYR A 92 2.11 -10.53 20.50
C TYR A 92 1.50 -9.43 21.38
N LEU A 93 1.70 -8.15 21.02
CA LEU A 93 1.06 -7.03 21.73
C LEU A 93 -0.46 -6.99 21.54
N TYR A 94 -1.00 -7.70 20.55
CA TYR A 94 -2.42 -7.73 20.23
C TYR A 94 -3.13 -9.00 20.73
N THR A 95 -2.39 -10.08 21.00
CA THR A 95 -2.98 -11.37 21.41
C THR A 95 -1.96 -12.29 22.05
N ASP A 96 -2.40 -13.06 23.04
CA ASP A 96 -1.62 -14.13 23.66
C ASP A 96 -1.75 -15.48 22.92
N ASP A 97 -2.65 -15.59 21.94
CA ASP A 97 -2.81 -16.82 21.15
C ASP A 97 -1.62 -16.97 20.20
N ARG A 98 -0.81 -18.01 20.48
CA ARG A 98 0.39 -18.32 19.71
C ARG A 98 0.10 -18.65 18.25
N THR A 99 -1.01 -19.33 17.96
CA THR A 99 -1.40 -19.70 16.59
C THR A 99 -1.75 -18.46 15.78
N VAL A 100 -2.53 -17.55 16.37
CA VAL A 100 -2.90 -16.27 15.76
C VAL A 100 -1.65 -15.42 15.49
N THR A 101 -0.74 -15.38 16.46
CA THR A 101 0.53 -14.63 16.36
C THR A 101 1.41 -15.17 15.23
N GLU A 102 1.55 -16.49 15.09
CA GLU A 102 2.38 -17.10 14.05
C GLU A 102 1.80 -16.86 12.64
N LEU A 103 0.48 -16.96 12.48
CA LEU A 103 -0.21 -16.64 11.23
C LEU A 103 -0.08 -15.14 10.87
N ALA A 104 -0.26 -14.25 11.85
CA ALA A 104 -0.11 -12.81 11.65
C ALA A 104 1.33 -12.44 11.29
N ALA A 105 2.33 -13.06 11.94
CA ALA A 105 3.74 -12.86 11.63
C ALA A 105 4.08 -13.29 10.19
N GLY A 106 3.49 -14.40 9.71
CA GLY A 106 3.63 -14.84 8.32
C GLY A 106 3.10 -13.79 7.33
N ALA A 107 1.91 -13.25 7.60
CA ALA A 107 1.33 -12.16 6.81
C ALA A 107 2.19 -10.89 6.82
N LEU A 108 2.71 -10.50 7.98
CA LEU A 108 3.59 -9.34 8.12
C LEU A 108 4.92 -9.48 7.38
N ARG A 109 5.49 -10.69 7.30
CA ARG A 109 6.68 -10.95 6.49
C ARG A 109 6.41 -10.78 4.99
N ILE A 110 5.22 -11.16 4.52
CA ILE A 110 4.82 -10.95 3.12
C ILE A 110 4.70 -9.45 2.84
N ILE A 111 4.01 -8.70 3.71
CA ILE A 111 3.80 -7.26 3.49
C ILE A 111 5.07 -6.42 3.72
N ALA A 112 6.04 -6.93 4.49
CA ALA A 112 7.33 -6.29 4.71
C ALA A 112 8.03 -5.96 3.38
N VAL A 113 8.01 -6.90 2.42
CA VAL A 113 8.60 -6.72 1.09
C VAL A 113 7.81 -5.72 0.26
N ALA A 114 6.51 -5.58 0.52
CA ALA A 114 5.62 -4.64 -0.16
C ALA A 114 5.69 -3.20 0.39
N GLN A 115 6.32 -2.97 1.55
CA GLN A 115 6.36 -1.65 2.21
C GLN A 115 6.90 -0.52 1.30
N PRO A 116 8.03 -0.70 0.58
CA PRO A 116 8.54 0.34 -0.32
C PRO A 116 7.56 0.71 -1.43
N PHE A 117 6.83 -0.26 -1.95
CA PHE A 117 5.81 -0.02 -2.96
C PHE A 117 4.61 0.71 -2.38
N MET A 118 4.16 0.34 -1.19
CA MET A 118 3.05 1.01 -0.52
C MET A 118 3.34 2.49 -0.29
N ILE A 119 4.47 2.81 0.35
CA ILE A 119 4.86 4.20 0.61
C ILE A 119 5.12 4.94 -0.70
N GLY A 120 5.77 4.30 -1.68
CA GLY A 120 5.98 4.89 -2.99
C GLY A 120 4.68 5.24 -3.71
N ASN A 121 3.67 4.37 -3.65
CA ASN A 121 2.34 4.65 -4.17
C ASN A 121 1.70 5.85 -3.46
N PHE A 122 1.77 5.93 -2.13
CA PHE A 122 1.24 7.06 -1.37
C PHE A 122 1.88 8.40 -1.79
N ILE A 123 3.20 8.42 -1.95
CA ILE A 123 3.98 9.59 -2.33
C ILE A 123 3.59 10.07 -3.73
N LEU A 124 3.69 9.18 -4.71
CA LEU A 124 3.47 9.53 -6.11
C LEU A 124 2.00 9.87 -6.38
N SER A 125 1.08 9.11 -5.80
CA SER A 125 -0.36 9.45 -5.84
C SER A 125 -0.67 10.77 -5.14
N GLY A 126 0.05 11.10 -4.06
CA GLY A 126 -0.01 12.41 -3.42
C GLY A 126 0.41 13.52 -4.38
N GLY A 127 1.57 13.37 -5.01
CA GLY A 127 2.05 14.32 -6.03
C GLY A 127 1.08 14.49 -7.19
N LEU A 128 0.55 13.40 -7.74
CA LEU A 128 -0.44 13.43 -8.82
C LEU A 128 -1.72 14.19 -8.40
N ARG A 129 -2.24 13.94 -7.18
CA ARG A 129 -3.38 14.70 -6.66
C ARG A 129 -3.05 16.18 -6.45
N GLY A 130 -1.84 16.49 -5.99
CA GLY A 130 -1.36 17.87 -5.84
C GLY A 130 -1.26 18.61 -7.16
N ALA A 131 -1.10 17.88 -8.27
CA ALA A 131 -1.12 18.40 -9.62
C ALA A 131 -2.51 18.46 -10.28
N GLY A 132 -3.57 18.10 -9.55
CA GLY A 132 -4.93 18.01 -10.10
C GLY A 132 -5.23 16.71 -10.87
N ASP A 133 -4.27 15.78 -10.98
CA ASP A 133 -4.45 14.49 -11.66
C ASP A 133 -5.15 13.44 -10.78
N THR A 134 -6.35 13.80 -10.30
CA THR A 134 -7.15 13.00 -9.38
C THR A 134 -7.83 11.81 -10.09
N LYS A 135 -8.21 11.97 -11.35
CA LYS A 135 -8.85 10.92 -12.16
C LYS A 135 -7.94 9.71 -12.37
N TRP A 136 -6.68 9.94 -12.74
CA TRP A 136 -5.71 8.85 -12.88
C TRP A 136 -5.45 8.15 -11.55
N THR A 137 -5.38 8.90 -10.45
CA THR A 137 -5.22 8.33 -9.11
C THR A 137 -6.39 7.41 -8.74
N LEU A 138 -7.61 7.77 -9.13
CA LEU A 138 -8.80 6.92 -8.97
C LEU A 138 -8.71 5.65 -9.82
N TYR A 139 -8.35 5.75 -11.10
CA TYR A 139 -8.25 4.59 -11.99
C TYR A 139 -7.18 3.59 -11.52
N ILE A 140 -6.01 4.06 -11.10
CA ILE A 140 -4.95 3.21 -10.54
C ILE A 140 -5.46 2.48 -9.29
N THR A 141 -6.15 3.19 -8.41
CA THR A 141 -6.71 2.61 -7.17
C THR A 141 -7.78 1.55 -7.47
N ALA A 142 -8.66 1.81 -8.44
CA ALA A 142 -9.72 0.90 -8.82
C ALA A 142 -9.18 -0.35 -9.52
N ALA A 143 -8.30 -0.18 -10.51
CA ALA A 143 -7.66 -1.26 -11.25
C ALA A 143 -6.82 -2.16 -10.34
N GLY A 144 -6.08 -1.59 -9.40
CA GLY A 144 -5.35 -2.37 -8.41
C GLY A 144 -6.28 -3.23 -7.54
N ILE A 145 -7.31 -2.65 -6.92
CA ILE A 145 -8.10 -3.34 -5.89
C ILE A 145 -8.92 -4.44 -6.57
N TRP A 146 -9.62 -4.08 -7.64
CA TRP A 146 -10.53 -5.02 -8.28
C TRP A 146 -9.82 -5.94 -9.25
N GLY A 147 -8.93 -5.41 -10.09
CA GLY A 147 -8.24 -6.17 -11.12
C GLY A 147 -7.10 -7.04 -10.58
N VAL A 148 -6.39 -6.57 -9.54
CA VAL A 148 -5.23 -7.30 -8.99
C VAL A 148 -5.56 -7.92 -7.64
N ARG A 149 -5.90 -7.12 -6.63
CA ARG A 149 -6.05 -7.61 -5.25
C ARG A 149 -7.13 -8.68 -5.13
N VAL A 150 -8.35 -8.40 -5.58
CA VAL A 150 -9.48 -9.33 -5.43
C VAL A 150 -9.29 -10.57 -6.29
N VAL A 151 -8.84 -10.41 -7.54
CA VAL A 151 -8.61 -11.53 -8.46
C VAL A 151 -7.48 -12.44 -7.94
N LEU A 152 -6.33 -11.87 -7.57
CA LEU A 152 -5.21 -12.66 -7.06
C LEU A 152 -5.53 -13.25 -5.68
N ALA A 153 -6.24 -12.55 -4.81
CA ALA A 153 -6.67 -13.12 -3.54
C ALA A 153 -7.59 -14.33 -3.78
N TYR A 154 -8.55 -14.26 -4.71
CA TYR A 154 -9.39 -15.39 -5.06
C TYR A 154 -8.57 -16.56 -5.64
N ILE A 155 -7.67 -16.29 -6.58
CA ILE A 155 -6.86 -17.33 -7.23
C ILE A 155 -5.91 -17.99 -6.22
N LEU A 156 -5.12 -17.19 -5.50
CA LEU A 156 -4.08 -17.69 -4.59
C LEU A 156 -4.67 -18.27 -3.31
N ALA A 157 -5.62 -17.57 -2.68
CA ALA A 157 -6.17 -18.02 -1.39
C ALA A 157 -7.13 -19.20 -1.56
N ILE A 158 -8.04 -19.14 -2.55
CA ILE A 158 -9.11 -20.13 -2.71
C ILE A 158 -8.72 -21.21 -3.72
N LYS A 159 -8.46 -20.84 -4.98
CA LYS A 159 -8.21 -21.82 -6.06
C LYS A 159 -6.92 -22.62 -5.85
N MET A 160 -5.86 -21.99 -5.38
CA MET A 160 -4.57 -22.64 -5.08
C MET A 160 -4.47 -23.14 -3.64
N GLY A 161 -5.50 -22.92 -2.81
CA GLY A 161 -5.54 -23.40 -1.43
C GLY A 161 -4.49 -22.79 -0.49
N MET A 162 -3.85 -21.67 -0.85
CA MET A 162 -2.82 -21.05 0.00
C MET A 162 -3.40 -20.32 1.21
N GLY A 163 -4.73 -20.17 1.31
CA GLY A 163 -5.41 -19.55 2.44
C GLY A 163 -4.96 -18.10 2.70
N LEU A 164 -4.69 -17.78 3.96
CA LEU A 164 -4.30 -16.44 4.41
C LEU A 164 -3.02 -15.91 3.71
N PRO A 165 -1.91 -16.66 3.62
CA PRO A 165 -0.74 -16.25 2.84
C PRO A 165 -1.07 -15.84 1.40
N GLY A 166 -1.91 -16.60 0.69
CA GLY A 166 -2.30 -16.28 -0.68
C GLY A 166 -3.03 -14.94 -0.80
N ALA A 167 -3.90 -14.63 0.17
CA ALA A 167 -4.61 -13.37 0.23
C ALA A 167 -3.64 -12.18 0.43
N TRP A 168 -2.66 -12.32 1.33
CA TRP A 168 -1.65 -11.30 1.59
C TRP A 168 -0.67 -11.11 0.42
N ILE A 169 -0.33 -12.17 -0.31
CA ILE A 169 0.44 -12.06 -1.56
C ILE A 169 -0.35 -11.25 -2.59
N GLY A 170 -1.65 -11.53 -2.75
CA GLY A 170 -2.52 -10.74 -3.64
C GLY A 170 -2.54 -9.26 -3.28
N MET A 171 -2.53 -8.93 -1.98
CA MET A 171 -2.42 -7.56 -1.49
C MET A 171 -1.06 -6.93 -1.77
N ALA A 172 0.05 -7.64 -1.55
CA ALA A 172 1.39 -7.17 -1.87
C ALA A 172 1.57 -6.88 -3.37
N MET A 173 1.02 -7.73 -4.22
CA MET A 173 1.04 -7.57 -5.68
C MET A 173 0.20 -6.37 -6.13
N ASP A 174 -0.97 -6.13 -5.51
CA ASP A 174 -1.78 -4.93 -5.73
C ASP A 174 -1.01 -3.65 -5.40
N MET A 175 -0.40 -3.59 -4.20
CA MET A 175 0.42 -2.44 -3.79
C MET A 175 1.57 -2.17 -4.75
N SER A 176 2.26 -3.23 -5.16
CA SER A 176 3.35 -3.17 -6.15
C SER A 176 2.85 -2.64 -7.49
N THR A 177 1.71 -3.14 -7.97
CA THR A 177 1.13 -2.73 -9.24
C THR A 177 0.75 -1.24 -9.22
N ARG A 178 0.08 -0.77 -8.16
CA ARG A 178 -0.27 0.65 -8.03
C ARG A 178 0.96 1.54 -7.98
N ALA A 179 1.98 1.14 -7.22
CA ALA A 179 3.23 1.90 -7.12
C ALA A 179 3.89 2.06 -8.48
N ILE A 180 3.95 0.98 -9.26
CA ILE A 180 4.48 0.98 -10.62
C ILE A 180 3.63 1.88 -11.53
N LEU A 181 2.30 1.72 -11.54
CA LEU A 181 1.41 2.55 -12.36
C LEU A 181 1.51 4.03 -11.99
N ALA A 182 1.57 4.35 -10.70
CA ALA A 182 1.77 5.71 -10.21
C ALA A 182 3.13 6.26 -10.64
N ALA A 183 4.21 5.47 -10.57
CA ALA A 183 5.54 5.86 -11.02
C ALA A 183 5.60 6.07 -12.53
N LEU A 184 4.97 5.21 -13.33
CA LEU A 184 4.87 5.38 -14.78
C LEU A 184 4.11 6.66 -15.13
N ARG A 185 2.96 6.90 -14.49
CA ARG A 185 2.19 8.13 -14.69
C ARG A 185 2.96 9.37 -14.26
N PHE A 186 3.64 9.31 -13.12
CA PHE A 186 4.46 10.40 -12.61
C PHE A 186 5.67 10.68 -13.53
N ARG A 187 6.32 9.64 -14.07
CA ARG A 187 7.41 9.76 -15.04
C ARG A 187 6.94 10.35 -16.37
N ALA A 188 5.73 10.05 -16.81
CA ALA A 188 5.19 10.54 -18.08
C ALA A 188 5.01 12.07 -18.11
N GLY A 189 4.95 12.74 -16.95
CA GLY A 189 5.00 14.21 -16.85
C GLY A 189 3.78 14.99 -17.37
N HIS A 190 2.82 14.33 -18.05
CA HIS A 190 1.62 14.98 -18.59
C HIS A 190 0.78 15.68 -17.50
N TRP A 191 0.83 15.17 -16.27
CA TRP A 191 0.18 15.78 -15.10
C TRP A 191 0.69 17.19 -14.80
N ALA A 192 1.93 17.53 -15.18
CA ALA A 192 2.51 18.84 -14.94
C ALA A 192 1.97 19.93 -15.88
N LYS A 193 1.16 19.55 -16.88
CA LYS A 193 0.48 20.46 -17.82
C LYS A 193 -1.00 20.66 -17.49
N ILE A 194 -1.50 20.00 -16.45
CA ILE A 194 -2.90 20.16 -16.03
C ILE A 194 -3.02 21.54 -15.41
N GLU A 195 -3.84 22.40 -16.02
CA GLU A 195 -4.28 23.64 -15.38
C GLU A 195 -5.27 23.28 -14.27
N VAL A 196 -4.97 23.73 -13.05
CA VAL A 196 -5.78 23.51 -11.85
C VAL A 196 -6.52 24.79 -11.53
#